data_AF-A0A9X0U5L6-F1
#
_entry.id   AF-A0A9X0U5L6-F1
#
_cell.length_a   1.000
_cell.length_b   1.000
_cell.length_c   1.000
_cell.angle_alpha   90.00
_cell.angle_beta   90.00
_cell.angle_gamma   90.00
#
_symmetry.space_group_name_H-M   'P 1'
#
loop_
_entity.id
_entity.type
_entity.pdbx_description
1 polymer ?
#
loop_
_entity_poly.entity_id
_entity_poly.type
_entity_poly.pdbx_seq_one_letter_code
_entity_poly.pdbx_strand_id
1 'polypeptide(L)'
;MFQRFRIACGTIVGLLILGATPVFANHVDSANVTVTCSSFSFSVAASELSPGTKYEIAYQFETSPVAGTPIVGSIPLTATASQVFDATIWGSFAPLVGTYTFTGTASLVGHNTIPIQFSPTSLTCGPQPPPKTSGKGIDTDSFDGSSMEEGNSVWFNANFSVTGIPKTGGVITFTSSKIVDAETGVPLTNSVPNAQITFSPTASCTSTTFSTMTNTWLTTVPMRGDDEIFLTGVPVPSAGLRGGTRVSWNGTFDTGGISGVTINWKWGAAVYTNFATYLNALDVKPGHTSACGQNSADHAGTPEGVNNQNRLWKQFVIGGATGSGSSNATGLWGNTNTVIPTAAVVPGSGPK
;
A
#
# COMPACT_ATOMS: atom_id res chain seq x y z
N MET A 1 -5.52 -113.07 -32.05
CA MET A 1 -6.56 -112.69 -33.02
C MET A 1 -6.86 -111.22 -32.77
N PHE A 2 -6.60 -110.36 -33.77
CA PHE A 2 -6.71 -108.87 -33.78
C PHE A 2 -5.77 -108.12 -32.82
N GLN A 3 -5.05 -107.03 -33.16
CA GLN A 3 -4.93 -106.19 -34.36
C GLN A 3 -3.66 -105.31 -34.21
N ARG A 4 -3.06 -104.92 -35.34
CA ARG A 4 -1.81 -104.12 -35.50
C ARG A 4 -1.98 -102.65 -35.02
N PHE A 5 -0.90 -101.92 -34.74
CA PHE A 5 -0.52 -100.67 -35.45
C PHE A 5 0.83 -100.06 -34.97
N ARG A 6 1.62 -99.56 -35.93
CA ARG A 6 2.90 -98.83 -35.76
C ARG A 6 2.65 -97.39 -35.31
N ILE A 7 3.55 -96.79 -34.52
CA ILE A 7 3.61 -95.34 -34.28
C ILE A 7 5.04 -94.83 -34.53
N ALA A 8 5.12 -93.79 -35.35
CA ALA A 8 6.32 -93.10 -35.80
C ALA A 8 6.68 -91.92 -34.89
N CYS A 9 7.95 -91.50 -35.00
CA CYS A 9 8.61 -90.38 -34.35
C CYS A 9 7.88 -89.03 -34.57
N GLY A 10 7.77 -88.21 -33.52
CA GLY A 10 7.21 -86.85 -33.59
C GLY A 10 7.92 -85.91 -32.62
N THR A 11 8.72 -85.01 -33.17
CA THR A 11 9.39 -83.89 -32.48
C THR A 11 8.39 -82.77 -32.20
N ILE A 12 8.24 -82.37 -30.93
CA ILE A 12 7.41 -81.24 -30.50
C ILE A 12 8.29 -79.99 -30.47
N VAL A 13 7.99 -79.02 -31.33
CA VAL A 13 8.51 -77.65 -31.27
C VAL A 13 7.46 -76.80 -30.57
N GLY A 14 7.76 -76.33 -29.36
CA GLY A 14 6.91 -75.42 -28.60
C GLY A 14 7.08 -73.98 -29.08
N LEU A 15 6.00 -73.37 -29.56
CA LEU A 15 5.94 -71.97 -29.95
C LEU A 15 5.71 -71.11 -28.69
N LEU A 16 6.75 -70.40 -28.22
CA LEU A 16 6.65 -69.43 -27.13
C LEU A 16 6.02 -68.13 -27.68
N ILE A 17 4.77 -67.87 -27.36
CA ILE A 17 4.12 -66.58 -27.67
C ILE A 17 4.64 -65.56 -26.65
N LEU A 18 5.63 -64.76 -27.05
CA LEU A 18 6.00 -63.53 -26.37
C LEU A 18 4.83 -62.54 -26.55
N GLY A 19 3.97 -62.44 -25.54
CA GLY A 19 2.99 -61.35 -25.49
C GLY A 19 3.75 -60.03 -25.43
N ALA A 20 3.68 -59.25 -26.51
CA ALA A 20 4.17 -57.88 -26.51
C ALA A 20 3.42 -57.13 -25.40
N THR A 21 4.11 -56.73 -24.34
CA THR A 21 3.54 -55.83 -23.35
C THR A 21 3.18 -54.53 -24.07
N PRO A 22 1.93 -54.03 -23.97
CA PRO A 22 1.57 -52.78 -24.60
C PRO A 22 2.51 -51.67 -24.09
N VAL A 23 3.09 -50.92 -25.02
CA VAL A 23 3.89 -49.73 -24.70
C VAL A 23 2.90 -48.62 -24.39
N PHE A 24 2.92 -48.12 -23.15
CA PHE A 24 2.09 -47.00 -22.73
C PHE A 24 2.58 -45.69 -23.38
N ALA A 25 1.68 -44.86 -23.91
CA ALA A 25 2.07 -43.63 -24.59
C ALA A 25 2.62 -42.55 -23.62
N ASN A 26 2.17 -42.57 -22.35
CA ASN A 26 2.42 -41.58 -21.31
C ASN A 26 2.17 -40.15 -21.80
N HIS A 27 0.99 -39.61 -21.53
CA HIS A 27 0.64 -38.29 -22.06
C HIS A 27 -0.22 -37.46 -21.12
N VAL A 28 -0.07 -36.14 -21.20
CA VAL A 28 -1.03 -35.17 -20.66
C VAL A 28 -2.25 -35.12 -21.57
N ASP A 29 -3.43 -35.33 -21.00
CA ASP A 29 -4.72 -35.33 -21.71
C ASP A 29 -5.34 -33.92 -21.76
N SER A 30 -5.26 -33.21 -20.63
CA SER A 30 -5.89 -31.90 -20.49
C SER A 30 -5.16 -31.01 -19.49
N ALA A 31 -5.22 -29.71 -19.74
CA ALA A 31 -4.61 -28.68 -18.92
C ALA A 31 -5.50 -27.44 -18.94
N ASN A 32 -6.12 -27.11 -17.80
CA ASN A 32 -7.09 -26.04 -17.67
C ASN A 32 -6.68 -25.09 -16.55
N VAL A 33 -6.73 -23.79 -16.80
CA VAL A 33 -6.45 -22.75 -15.81
C VAL A 33 -7.67 -21.87 -15.62
N THR A 34 -8.07 -21.64 -14.38
CA THR A 34 -8.97 -20.54 -14.01
C THR A 34 -8.13 -19.40 -13.44
N VAL A 35 -8.28 -18.19 -14.00
CA VAL A 35 -7.50 -17.00 -13.61
C VAL A 35 -8.37 -15.93 -12.94
N THR A 36 -7.80 -15.25 -11.95
CA THR A 36 -8.32 -14.03 -11.34
C THR A 36 -7.30 -12.91 -11.48
N CYS A 37 -7.58 -11.71 -10.97
CA CYS A 37 -6.65 -10.59 -11.05
C CYS A 37 -5.38 -10.73 -10.20
N SER A 38 -5.25 -11.78 -9.38
CA SER A 38 -4.06 -11.99 -8.54
C SER A 38 -3.73 -13.47 -8.26
N SER A 39 -4.49 -14.39 -8.83
CA SER A 39 -4.34 -15.81 -8.56
C SER A 39 -4.83 -16.68 -9.71
N PHE A 40 -4.47 -17.97 -9.65
CA PHE A 40 -4.96 -18.97 -10.57
C PHE A 40 -5.17 -20.33 -9.88
N SER A 41 -6.03 -21.15 -10.47
CA SER A 41 -6.10 -22.58 -10.21
C SER A 41 -5.76 -23.34 -11.49
N PHE A 42 -4.80 -24.25 -11.44
CA PHE A 42 -4.36 -25.06 -12.56
C PHE A 42 -4.75 -26.52 -12.34
N SER A 43 -5.59 -27.06 -13.21
CA SER A 43 -6.04 -28.45 -13.22
C SER A 43 -5.44 -29.19 -14.41
N VAL A 44 -4.83 -30.35 -14.16
CA VAL A 44 -4.17 -31.17 -15.18
C VAL A 44 -4.58 -32.63 -15.03
N ALA A 45 -4.74 -33.31 -16.18
CA ALA A 45 -5.00 -34.74 -16.28
C ALA A 45 -3.95 -35.39 -17.19
N ALA A 46 -3.46 -36.57 -16.81
CA ALA A 46 -2.56 -37.40 -17.59
C ALA A 46 -2.94 -38.88 -17.52
N SER A 47 -2.73 -39.60 -18.61
CA SER A 47 -3.15 -40.99 -18.76
C SER A 47 -2.08 -41.86 -19.43
N GLU A 48 -2.33 -43.18 -19.40
CA GLU A 48 -1.41 -44.21 -19.87
C GLU A 48 -0.02 -44.04 -19.25
N LEU A 49 0.04 -43.77 -17.95
CA LEU A 49 1.29 -43.64 -17.21
C LEU A 49 1.80 -45.01 -16.78
N SER A 50 3.10 -45.26 -16.95
CA SER A 50 3.71 -46.54 -16.57
C SER A 50 3.77 -46.68 -15.03
N PRO A 51 3.07 -47.66 -14.42
CA PRO A 51 2.96 -47.76 -12.96
C PRO A 51 4.32 -47.83 -12.25
N GLY A 52 4.47 -47.07 -11.16
CA GLY A 52 5.70 -46.98 -10.37
C GLY A 52 6.75 -46.02 -10.93
N THR A 53 6.60 -45.52 -12.15
CA THR A 53 7.49 -44.53 -12.75
C THR A 53 7.20 -43.13 -12.21
N LYS A 54 8.27 -42.35 -12.00
CA LYS A 54 8.18 -40.94 -11.61
C LYS A 54 8.12 -40.07 -12.86
N TYR A 55 7.17 -39.16 -12.90
CA TYR A 55 7.02 -38.17 -13.95
C TYR A 55 7.01 -36.76 -13.37
N GLU A 56 7.18 -35.80 -14.26
CA GLU A 56 7.06 -34.38 -13.97
C GLU A 56 6.22 -33.72 -15.06
N ILE A 57 5.19 -32.99 -14.64
CA ILE A 57 4.43 -32.12 -15.54
C ILE A 57 4.94 -30.70 -15.34
N ALA A 58 5.65 -30.17 -16.32
CA ALA A 58 6.08 -28.77 -16.36
C ALA A 58 5.00 -27.91 -17.01
N TYR A 59 4.78 -26.71 -16.51
CA TYR A 59 3.83 -25.75 -17.09
C TYR A 59 4.44 -24.36 -17.17
N GLN A 60 4.03 -23.61 -18.19
CA GLN A 60 4.37 -22.20 -18.39
C GLN A 60 3.16 -21.43 -18.89
N PHE A 61 2.91 -20.24 -18.34
CA PHE A 61 1.96 -19.27 -18.88
C PHE A 61 2.57 -17.89 -19.09
N GLU A 62 2.09 -17.20 -20.10
CA GLU A 62 2.45 -15.85 -20.50
C GLU A 62 1.19 -14.99 -20.64
N THR A 63 1.37 -13.67 -20.51
CA THR A 63 0.30 -12.71 -20.67
C THR A 63 0.56 -11.81 -21.88
N SER A 64 -0.51 -11.37 -22.54
CA SER A 64 -0.46 -10.29 -23.52
C SER A 64 -1.43 -9.18 -23.10
N PRO A 65 -0.95 -7.96 -22.82
CA PRO A 65 0.46 -7.53 -22.79
C PRO A 65 1.28 -8.22 -21.69
N VAL A 66 2.61 -8.26 -21.83
CA VAL A 66 3.51 -8.94 -20.88
C VAL A 66 3.48 -8.25 -19.52
N ALA A 67 3.08 -8.99 -18.47
CA ALA A 67 2.87 -8.50 -17.10
C ALA A 67 3.96 -8.99 -16.13
N GLY A 68 5.23 -8.93 -16.54
CA GLY A 68 6.37 -9.41 -15.76
C GLY A 68 6.99 -10.68 -16.34
N THR A 69 7.53 -11.53 -15.47
CA THR A 69 8.15 -12.79 -15.89
C THR A 69 7.09 -13.87 -16.15
N PRO A 70 7.29 -14.76 -17.14
CA PRO A 70 6.42 -15.93 -17.35
C PRO A 70 6.24 -16.72 -16.05
N ILE A 71 5.01 -17.17 -15.79
CA ILE A 71 4.74 -18.03 -14.64
C ILE A 71 5.11 -19.44 -15.04
N VAL A 72 6.09 -20.02 -14.35
CA VAL A 72 6.59 -21.38 -14.60
C VAL A 72 6.47 -22.22 -13.33
N GLY A 73 6.23 -23.52 -13.49
CA GLY A 73 6.25 -24.46 -12.37
C GLY A 73 6.21 -25.90 -12.83
N SER A 74 6.25 -26.81 -11.86
CA SER A 74 6.16 -28.24 -12.13
C SER A 74 5.43 -29.03 -11.04
N ILE A 75 4.81 -30.12 -11.45
CA ILE A 75 4.06 -31.06 -10.60
C ILE A 75 4.76 -32.42 -10.69
N PRO A 76 5.49 -32.84 -9.64
CA PRO A 76 6.03 -34.19 -9.59
C PRO A 76 4.92 -35.19 -9.27
N LEU A 77 4.93 -36.34 -9.95
CA LEU A 77 3.98 -37.43 -9.69
C LEU A 77 4.65 -38.80 -9.79
N THR A 78 4.08 -39.78 -9.11
CA THR A 78 4.43 -41.20 -9.28
C THR A 78 3.20 -41.92 -9.80
N ALA A 79 3.32 -42.55 -10.96
CA ALA A 79 2.19 -43.21 -11.60
C ALA A 79 1.70 -44.38 -10.76
N THR A 80 0.39 -44.43 -10.54
CA THR A 80 -0.24 -45.50 -9.77
C THR A 80 -0.68 -46.65 -10.69
N ALA A 81 -1.20 -47.72 -10.11
CA ALA A 81 -1.77 -48.83 -10.89
C ALA A 81 -2.97 -48.41 -11.76
N SER A 82 -3.64 -47.28 -11.48
CA SER A 82 -4.71 -46.76 -12.32
C SER A 82 -4.21 -46.15 -13.63
N GLN A 83 -2.91 -45.86 -13.75
CA GLN A 83 -2.27 -45.22 -14.91
C GLN A 83 -2.81 -43.82 -15.24
N VAL A 84 -3.64 -43.26 -14.37
CA VAL A 84 -4.25 -41.93 -14.51
C VAL A 84 -3.79 -41.05 -13.36
N PHE A 85 -3.57 -39.78 -13.67
CA PHE A 85 -3.24 -38.74 -12.71
C PHE A 85 -4.11 -37.51 -12.96
N ASP A 86 -4.74 -37.01 -11.90
CA ASP A 86 -5.49 -35.76 -11.92
C ASP A 86 -5.06 -34.92 -10.71
N ALA A 87 -4.76 -33.65 -10.92
CA ALA A 87 -4.43 -32.73 -9.84
C ALA A 87 -4.88 -31.31 -10.14
N THR A 88 -5.23 -30.58 -9.07
CA THR A 88 -5.44 -29.14 -9.11
C THR A 88 -4.49 -28.47 -8.13
N ILE A 89 -3.71 -27.50 -8.62
CA ILE A 89 -2.85 -26.65 -7.80
C ILE A 89 -3.35 -25.21 -7.83
N TRP A 90 -2.89 -24.43 -6.84
CA TRP A 90 -3.23 -23.04 -6.69
C TRP A 90 -1.96 -22.20 -6.63
N GLY A 91 -1.99 -21.04 -7.28
CA GLY A 91 -0.89 -20.09 -7.25
C GLY A 91 -1.36 -18.65 -7.26
N SER A 92 -0.45 -17.74 -6.95
CA SER A 92 -0.69 -16.31 -6.90
C SER A 92 0.39 -15.54 -7.66
N PHE A 93 0.02 -14.36 -8.18
CA PHE A 93 0.91 -13.42 -8.85
C PHE A 93 0.57 -11.98 -8.44
N ALA A 94 1.42 -11.02 -8.82
CA ALA A 94 1.20 -9.62 -8.54
C ALA A 94 -0.13 -9.14 -9.16
N PRO A 95 -0.94 -8.33 -8.45
CA PRO A 95 -2.23 -7.86 -8.98
C PRO A 95 -2.12 -7.24 -10.38
N LEU A 96 -2.93 -7.74 -11.31
CA LEU A 96 -2.99 -7.26 -12.69
C LEU A 96 -3.86 -6.01 -12.81
N VAL A 97 -3.54 -5.16 -13.78
CA VAL A 97 -4.23 -3.90 -14.06
C VAL A 97 -4.40 -3.71 -15.56
N GLY A 98 -5.64 -3.61 -16.03
CA GLY A 98 -5.96 -3.56 -17.46
C GLY A 98 -6.46 -4.90 -18.01
N THR A 99 -6.44 -5.05 -19.33
CA THR A 99 -6.95 -6.24 -20.02
C THR A 99 -5.81 -7.13 -20.48
N TYR A 100 -5.85 -8.40 -20.09
CA TYR A 100 -4.84 -9.40 -20.40
C TYR A 100 -5.46 -10.62 -21.07
N THR A 101 -4.77 -11.17 -22.06
CA THR A 101 -5.00 -12.54 -22.54
C THR A 101 -3.88 -13.45 -22.05
N PHE A 102 -4.24 -14.71 -21.75
CA PHE A 102 -3.29 -15.70 -21.25
C PHE A 102 -3.06 -16.80 -22.30
N THR A 103 -1.80 -17.21 -22.44
CA THR A 103 -1.40 -18.35 -23.28
C THR A 103 -0.40 -19.20 -22.50
N GLY A 104 -0.30 -20.49 -22.82
CA GLY A 104 0.61 -21.36 -22.08
C GLY A 104 0.59 -22.80 -22.57
N THR A 105 1.53 -23.58 -22.06
CA THR A 105 1.68 -25.00 -22.38
C THR A 105 1.91 -25.82 -21.11
N ALA A 106 1.45 -27.07 -21.15
CA ALA A 106 1.74 -28.08 -20.16
C ALA A 106 2.44 -29.26 -20.86
N SER A 107 3.55 -29.73 -20.27
CA SER A 107 4.41 -30.77 -20.84
C SER A 107 4.65 -31.87 -19.82
N LEU A 108 4.36 -33.12 -20.20
CA LEU A 108 4.93 -34.27 -19.49
C LEU A 108 6.38 -34.40 -19.95
N VAL A 109 7.34 -34.18 -19.04
CA VAL A 109 8.75 -34.08 -19.40
C VAL A 109 9.24 -35.35 -20.09
N GLY A 110 9.81 -35.20 -21.30
CA GLY A 110 10.28 -36.32 -22.13
C GLY A 110 9.20 -36.98 -23.00
N HIS A 111 7.96 -36.49 -22.95
CA HIS A 111 6.82 -37.06 -23.68
C HIS A 111 6.11 -36.00 -24.52
N ASN A 112 4.85 -35.66 -24.22
CA ASN A 112 4.03 -34.75 -25.01
C ASN A 112 3.90 -33.35 -24.37
N THR A 113 3.44 -32.40 -25.18
CA THR A 113 3.11 -31.03 -24.77
C THR A 113 1.77 -30.63 -25.37
N ILE A 114 0.90 -30.01 -24.57
CA ILE A 114 -0.43 -29.52 -24.97
C ILE A 114 -0.62 -28.05 -24.61
N PRO A 115 -1.45 -27.29 -25.34
CA PRO A 115 -1.82 -25.93 -24.96
C PRO A 115 -2.75 -25.93 -23.73
N ILE A 116 -2.56 -24.94 -22.86
CA ILE A 116 -3.41 -24.72 -21.69
C ILE A 116 -4.67 -23.95 -22.11
N GLN A 117 -5.83 -24.42 -21.63
CA GLN A 117 -7.11 -23.72 -21.80
C GLN A 117 -7.35 -22.76 -20.63
N PHE A 118 -7.53 -21.47 -20.91
CA PHE A 118 -7.75 -20.44 -19.89
C PHE A 118 -9.22 -20.04 -19.79
N SER A 119 -9.69 -19.93 -18.55
CA SER A 119 -11.03 -19.43 -18.21
C SER A 119 -10.92 -18.30 -17.16
N PRO A 120 -11.27 -17.05 -17.49
CA PRO A 120 -11.59 -16.55 -18.84
C PRO A 120 -10.36 -16.46 -19.75
N THR A 121 -10.58 -16.41 -21.08
CA THR A 121 -9.53 -16.24 -22.10
C THR A 121 -8.98 -14.80 -22.15
N SER A 122 -9.81 -13.84 -21.76
CA SER A 122 -9.46 -12.43 -21.57
C SER A 122 -9.95 -11.99 -20.19
N LEU A 123 -9.06 -11.38 -19.41
CA LEU A 123 -9.33 -10.90 -18.06
C LEU A 123 -9.12 -9.40 -18.01
N THR A 124 -10.19 -8.65 -17.74
CA THR A 124 -10.11 -7.22 -17.45
C THR A 124 -10.08 -7.03 -15.93
N CYS A 125 -8.93 -6.63 -15.43
CA CYS A 125 -8.75 -6.17 -14.07
C CYS A 125 -8.96 -4.67 -14.01
N GLY A 126 -9.46 -4.17 -12.88
CA GLY A 126 -9.96 -2.81 -12.70
C GLY A 126 -9.05 -1.69 -13.24
N PRO A 127 -9.57 -0.45 -13.36
CA PRO A 127 -8.81 0.66 -13.93
C PRO A 127 -7.47 0.82 -13.21
N GLN A 128 -6.41 1.18 -13.94
CA GLN A 128 -5.15 1.55 -13.32
C GLN A 128 -5.42 2.61 -12.27
N PRO A 129 -5.00 2.40 -11.00
CA PRO A 129 -5.04 3.48 -10.02
C PRO A 129 -4.37 4.69 -10.66
N PRO A 130 -5.02 5.88 -10.67
CA PRO A 130 -4.41 7.05 -11.27
C PRO A 130 -2.98 7.19 -10.71
N PRO A 131 -1.97 7.45 -11.56
CA PRO A 131 -0.59 7.54 -11.13
C PRO A 131 -0.51 8.42 -9.89
N LYS A 132 0.13 7.94 -8.83
CA LYS A 132 0.27 8.72 -7.61
C LYS A 132 0.86 10.08 -7.95
N THR A 133 0.15 11.11 -7.53
CA THR A 133 0.53 12.51 -7.66
C THR A 133 1.11 12.94 -6.32
N SER A 134 2.41 13.18 -6.28
CA SER A 134 3.10 13.49 -5.03
C SER A 134 4.00 14.71 -5.15
N GLY A 135 4.25 15.39 -4.04
CA GLY A 135 5.11 16.57 -3.96
C GLY A 135 5.75 16.67 -2.59
N LYS A 136 7.03 17.04 -2.55
CA LYS A 136 7.74 17.25 -1.29
C LYS A 136 7.43 18.64 -0.74
N GLY A 137 6.91 18.71 0.47
CA GLY A 137 6.82 19.93 1.26
C GLY A 137 8.08 20.12 2.07
N ILE A 138 8.68 21.30 2.01
CA ILE A 138 9.76 21.73 2.90
C ILE A 138 9.49 23.17 3.29
N ASP A 139 9.35 23.42 4.57
CA ASP A 139 9.18 24.77 5.11
C ASP A 139 10.20 24.97 6.24
N THR A 140 10.85 26.13 6.24
CA THR A 140 11.96 26.41 7.16
C THR A 140 11.81 27.80 7.73
N ASP A 141 11.71 27.86 9.05
CA ASP A 141 11.55 29.08 9.82
C ASP A 141 12.39 29.02 11.10
N SER A 142 12.42 30.10 11.87
CA SER A 142 13.24 30.22 13.08
C SER A 142 12.40 30.42 14.32
N PHE A 143 12.91 29.94 15.45
CA PHE A 143 12.41 30.35 16.75
C PHE A 143 12.72 31.83 17.04
N ASP A 144 11.92 32.44 17.92
CA ASP A 144 11.89 33.87 18.29
C ASP A 144 13.11 34.35 19.10
N GLY A 145 14.06 33.46 19.40
CA GLY A 145 15.25 33.75 20.18
C GLY A 145 15.10 33.51 21.69
N SER A 146 13.88 33.33 22.19
CA SER A 146 13.62 33.14 23.62
C SER A 146 14.12 31.78 24.10
N SER A 147 14.75 31.74 25.27
CA SER A 147 15.10 30.47 25.92
C SER A 147 13.85 29.73 26.37
N MET A 148 13.82 28.41 26.18
CA MET A 148 12.72 27.56 26.64
C MET A 148 13.19 26.77 27.85
N GLU A 149 12.50 26.91 28.99
CA GLU A 149 12.86 26.18 30.21
C GLU A 149 12.64 24.68 30.03
N GLU A 150 13.53 23.87 30.62
CA GLU A 150 13.41 22.42 30.67
C GLU A 150 12.12 21.99 31.41
N GLY A 151 11.51 20.89 30.97
CA GLY A 151 10.25 20.38 31.52
C GLY A 151 9.00 20.89 30.82
N ASN A 152 9.12 21.91 29.96
CA ASN A 152 8.06 22.37 29.08
C ASN A 152 7.91 21.48 27.84
N SER A 153 6.79 21.65 27.12
CA SER A 153 6.54 21.00 25.84
C SER A 153 6.38 22.04 24.73
N VAL A 154 7.04 21.81 23.59
CA VAL A 154 6.86 22.59 22.36
C VAL A 154 5.86 21.87 21.47
N TRP A 155 4.70 22.47 21.27
CA TRP A 155 3.67 21.98 20.36
C TRP A 155 3.99 22.45 18.94
N PHE A 156 4.64 21.60 18.16
CA PHE A 156 4.78 21.81 16.73
C PHE A 156 3.49 21.45 16.03
N ASN A 157 2.99 22.34 15.19
CA ASN A 157 1.77 22.11 14.43
C ASN A 157 1.85 22.77 13.05
N ALA A 158 1.16 22.18 12.09
CA ALA A 158 1.11 22.66 10.73
C ALA A 158 -0.34 22.78 10.27
N ASN A 159 -0.60 23.80 9.46
CA ASN A 159 -1.87 23.96 8.76
C ASN A 159 -1.63 24.14 7.26
N PHE A 160 -2.69 23.99 6.47
CA PHE A 160 -2.66 24.26 5.06
C PHE A 160 -4.00 24.75 4.52
N SER A 161 -3.95 25.36 3.34
CA SER A 161 -5.09 25.57 2.45
C SER A 161 -4.82 24.83 1.14
N VAL A 162 -5.89 24.48 0.42
CA VAL A 162 -5.78 23.71 -0.83
C VAL A 162 -6.80 24.14 -1.87
N THR A 163 -6.39 24.10 -3.13
CA THR A 163 -7.27 24.24 -4.29
C THR A 163 -7.11 23.06 -5.24
N GLY A 164 -8.08 22.85 -6.13
CA GLY A 164 -8.04 21.77 -7.13
C GLY A 164 -8.65 20.44 -6.69
N ILE A 165 -9.33 20.38 -5.53
CA ILE A 165 -10.04 19.17 -5.09
C ILE A 165 -11.36 19.01 -5.86
N PRO A 166 -11.64 17.83 -6.46
CA PRO A 166 -12.89 17.56 -7.15
C PRO A 166 -14.11 17.70 -6.22
N LYS A 167 -15.25 18.14 -6.76
CA LYS A 167 -16.51 18.27 -6.02
C LYS A 167 -17.01 16.95 -5.42
N THR A 168 -16.57 15.82 -5.97
CA THR A 168 -16.86 14.47 -5.46
C THR A 168 -16.11 14.12 -4.17
N GLY A 169 -15.17 14.97 -3.74
CA GLY A 169 -14.27 14.69 -2.62
C GLY A 169 -12.90 14.21 -3.08
N GLY A 170 -12.05 13.94 -2.10
CA GLY A 170 -10.68 13.50 -2.33
C GLY A 170 -9.94 13.23 -1.02
N VAL A 171 -8.81 12.53 -1.12
CA VAL A 171 -7.94 12.27 0.02
C VAL A 171 -6.56 12.82 -0.29
N ILE A 172 -6.02 13.62 0.63
CA ILE A 172 -4.62 14.04 0.63
C ILE A 172 -3.97 13.38 1.83
N THR A 173 -2.77 12.81 1.64
CA THR A 173 -1.96 12.32 2.75
C THR A 173 -0.68 13.13 2.85
N PHE A 174 -0.18 13.30 4.08
CA PHE A 174 1.13 13.87 4.37
C PHE A 174 1.93 12.86 5.19
N THR A 175 3.01 12.34 4.62
CA THR A 175 3.76 11.22 5.20
C THR A 175 5.25 11.47 5.22
N SER A 176 5.99 10.61 5.91
CA SER A 176 7.47 10.70 6.03
C SER A 176 7.92 12.05 6.60
N SER A 177 7.10 12.59 7.50
CA SER A 177 7.27 13.90 8.10
C SER A 177 8.44 13.92 9.08
N LYS A 178 9.28 14.95 9.00
CA LYS A 178 10.44 15.17 9.88
C LYS A 178 10.56 16.63 10.26
N ILE A 179 10.86 16.87 11.53
CA ILE A 179 11.25 18.17 12.07
C ILE A 179 12.73 18.06 12.45
N VAL A 180 13.56 18.88 11.82
CA VAL A 180 15.02 18.86 12.00
C VAL A 180 15.54 20.26 12.27
N ASP A 181 16.65 20.34 12.97
CA ASP A 181 17.49 21.52 12.95
C ASP A 181 18.00 21.74 11.52
N ALA A 182 17.70 22.91 10.95
CA ALA A 182 17.92 23.20 9.54
C ALA A 182 19.39 23.41 9.18
N GLU A 183 20.25 23.61 10.19
CA GLU A 183 21.70 23.83 10.00
C GLU A 183 22.45 22.51 10.08
N THR A 184 22.11 21.68 11.06
CA THR A 184 22.81 20.42 11.36
C THR A 184 22.13 19.19 10.75
N GLY A 185 20.84 19.29 10.39
CA GLY A 185 20.02 18.17 9.94
C GLY A 185 19.63 17.20 11.06
N VAL A 186 19.96 17.49 12.31
CA VAL A 186 19.65 16.64 13.47
C VAL A 186 18.14 16.65 13.73
N PRO A 187 17.49 15.47 13.86
CA PRO A 187 16.07 15.41 14.23
C PRO A 187 15.80 16.07 15.58
N LEU A 188 14.78 16.93 15.62
CA LEU A 188 14.28 17.53 16.87
C LEU A 188 13.23 16.64 17.56
N THR A 189 12.75 15.61 16.87
CA THR A 189 11.81 14.61 17.41
C THR A 189 12.05 13.25 16.77
N ASN A 190 11.69 12.19 17.50
CA ASN A 190 11.81 10.80 17.03
C ASN A 190 10.78 10.44 15.95
N SER A 191 9.58 11.04 16.03
CA SER A 191 8.51 10.77 15.08
C SER A 191 7.55 11.94 14.99
N VAL A 192 7.17 12.29 13.77
CA VAL A 192 6.07 13.23 13.52
C VAL A 192 4.89 12.43 12.98
N PRO A 193 3.68 12.57 13.54
CA PRO A 193 2.49 11.93 13.00
C PRO A 193 2.26 12.20 11.53
N ASN A 194 1.83 11.17 10.81
CA ASN A 194 1.30 11.32 9.45
C ASN A 194 -0.04 12.07 9.48
N ALA A 195 -0.51 12.49 8.31
CA ALA A 195 -1.85 13.05 8.15
C ALA A 195 -2.60 12.37 7.01
N GLN A 196 -3.90 12.19 7.19
CA GLN A 196 -4.86 11.88 6.14
C GLN A 196 -5.99 12.89 6.22
N ILE A 197 -6.17 13.65 5.15
CA ILE A 197 -7.21 14.66 5.02
C ILE A 197 -8.21 14.20 3.99
N THR A 198 -9.44 13.96 4.44
CA THR A 198 -10.56 13.53 3.61
C THR A 198 -11.50 14.70 3.36
N PHE A 199 -11.53 15.18 2.12
CA PHE A 199 -12.53 16.14 1.65
C PHE A 199 -13.81 15.39 1.31
N SER A 200 -14.89 15.70 2.01
CA SER A 200 -16.16 14.98 1.91
C SER A 200 -17.34 15.90 1.57
N PRO A 201 -18.17 15.55 0.55
CA PRO A 201 -19.37 16.30 0.22
C PRO A 201 -20.50 16.13 1.25
N THR A 202 -20.41 15.13 2.13
CA THR A 202 -21.42 14.88 3.17
C THR A 202 -21.03 15.43 4.54
N ALA A 203 -19.78 15.89 4.71
CA ALA A 203 -19.36 16.53 5.94
C ALA A 203 -19.96 17.94 6.05
N SER A 204 -20.48 18.27 7.23
CA SER A 204 -21.07 19.59 7.53
C SER A 204 -20.10 20.55 8.22
N CYS A 205 -19.05 20.01 8.84
CA CYS A 205 -17.99 20.72 9.57
C CYS A 205 -16.68 19.91 9.51
N THR A 206 -15.57 20.56 9.86
CA THR A 206 -14.25 19.94 9.90
C THR A 206 -14.02 19.27 11.25
N SER A 207 -13.50 18.04 11.23
CA SER A 207 -13.20 17.24 12.43
C SER A 207 -11.82 16.61 12.29
N THR A 208 -11.12 16.37 13.40
CA THR A 208 -9.87 15.58 13.40
C THR A 208 -9.85 14.61 14.57
N THR A 209 -9.18 13.47 14.38
CA THR A 209 -8.90 12.49 15.43
C THR A 209 -7.51 11.92 15.23
N PHE A 210 -6.86 11.46 16.29
CA PHE A 210 -5.56 10.81 16.20
C PHE A 210 -5.69 9.29 16.32
N SER A 211 -5.23 8.58 15.28
CA SER A 211 -5.09 7.12 15.26
C SER A 211 -3.72 6.71 15.81
N THR A 212 -3.70 6.14 17.01
CA THR A 212 -2.48 5.59 17.64
C THR A 212 -1.93 4.38 16.88
N MET A 213 -2.79 3.60 16.22
CA MET A 213 -2.41 2.40 15.48
C MET A 213 -1.54 2.70 14.26
N THR A 214 -1.81 3.82 13.58
CA THR A 214 -1.10 4.23 12.36
C THR A 214 -0.24 5.46 12.57
N ASN A 215 -0.20 6.00 13.79
CA ASN A 215 0.43 7.29 14.11
C ASN A 215 0.00 8.39 13.12
N THR A 216 -1.32 8.60 12.97
CA THR A 216 -1.89 9.46 11.91
C THR A 216 -3.02 10.34 12.44
N TRP A 217 -2.97 11.63 12.12
CA TRP A 217 -4.11 12.54 12.24
C TRP A 217 -5.09 12.31 11.08
N LEU A 218 -6.34 11.99 11.40
CA LEU A 218 -7.42 11.74 10.46
C LEU A 218 -8.36 12.94 10.49
N THR A 219 -8.23 13.82 9.51
CA THR A 219 -9.02 15.05 9.40
C THR A 219 -10.07 14.90 8.30
N THR A 220 -11.34 15.16 8.60
CA THR A 220 -12.42 15.24 7.60
C THR A 220 -12.79 16.69 7.41
N VAL A 221 -12.82 17.16 6.16
CA VAL A 221 -13.07 18.55 5.77
C VAL A 221 -14.29 18.60 4.85
N PRO A 222 -15.26 19.52 5.04
CA PRO A 222 -16.36 19.71 4.13
C PRO A 222 -15.87 20.30 2.80
N MET A 223 -16.59 20.07 1.69
CA MET A 223 -16.18 20.55 0.37
C MET A 223 -16.07 22.08 0.23
N ARG A 224 -16.67 22.85 1.14
CA ARG A 224 -16.48 24.31 1.21
C ARG A 224 -15.05 24.71 1.60
N GLY A 225 -14.27 23.78 2.16
CA GLY A 225 -12.92 24.01 2.66
C GLY A 225 -12.88 24.84 3.94
N ASP A 226 -11.68 25.31 4.26
CA ASP A 226 -11.38 26.28 5.30
C ASP A 226 -10.16 27.10 4.84
N ASP A 227 -9.95 28.28 5.40
CA ASP A 227 -8.74 29.08 5.14
C ASP A 227 -7.50 28.47 5.82
N GLU A 228 -7.72 27.75 6.93
CA GLU A 228 -6.70 26.92 7.58
C GLU A 228 -7.29 25.57 7.98
N ILE A 229 -6.66 24.49 7.50
CA ILE A 229 -6.99 23.10 7.84
C ILE A 229 -5.80 22.52 8.60
N PHE A 230 -6.05 21.89 9.74
CA PHE A 230 -5.01 21.23 10.51
C PHE A 230 -4.42 20.06 9.72
N LEU A 231 -3.10 20.13 9.50
CA LEU A 231 -2.34 19.13 8.77
C LEU A 231 -1.86 18.03 9.73
N THR A 232 -0.98 18.39 10.66
CA THR A 232 -0.41 17.46 11.65
C THR A 232 0.20 18.25 12.81
N GLY A 233 0.50 17.58 13.92
CA GLY A 233 1.20 18.17 15.05
C GLY A 233 1.76 17.13 16.01
N VAL A 234 2.77 17.54 16.77
CA VAL A 234 3.49 16.71 17.74
C VAL A 234 4.04 17.56 18.90
N PRO A 235 3.88 17.13 20.17
CA PRO A 235 4.58 17.74 21.29
C PRO A 235 6.02 17.23 21.36
N VAL A 236 6.96 18.12 21.57
CA VAL A 236 8.39 17.84 21.70
C VAL A 236 8.87 18.41 23.04
N PRO A 237 9.59 17.66 23.88
CA PRO A 237 10.18 18.22 25.09
C PRO A 237 11.08 19.43 24.75
N SER A 238 11.00 20.50 25.54
CA SER A 238 11.85 21.69 25.35
C SER A 238 13.33 21.42 25.61
N ALA A 239 13.66 20.33 26.32
CA ALA A 239 15.01 19.94 26.66
C ALA A 239 15.90 19.83 25.40
N GLY A 240 16.96 20.64 25.36
CA GLY A 240 17.90 20.68 24.23
C GLY A 240 17.49 21.58 23.06
N LEU A 241 16.28 22.13 23.05
CA LEU A 241 15.87 23.14 22.06
C LEU A 241 16.37 24.52 22.49
N ARG A 242 16.95 25.27 21.55
CA ARG A 242 17.53 26.59 21.80
C ARG A 242 16.70 27.67 21.14
N GLY A 243 16.55 28.81 21.81
CA GLY A 243 15.99 30.00 21.17
C GLY A 243 16.79 30.36 19.92
N GLY A 244 16.10 30.77 18.87
CA GLY A 244 16.73 31.14 17.59
C GLY A 244 17.14 29.96 16.71
N THR A 245 16.94 28.71 17.13
CA THR A 245 17.15 27.54 16.27
C THR A 245 16.35 27.68 14.98
N ARG A 246 17.03 27.50 13.85
CA ARG A 246 16.39 27.39 12.55
C ARG A 246 15.85 25.98 12.38
N VAL A 247 14.56 25.84 12.17
CA VAL A 247 13.85 24.56 12.11
C VAL A 247 13.33 24.32 10.70
N SER A 248 13.60 23.15 10.16
CA SER A 248 13.03 22.69 8.89
C SER A 248 12.03 21.57 9.14
N TRP A 249 10.78 21.81 8.74
CA TRP A 249 9.76 20.77 8.67
C TRP A 249 9.65 20.31 7.22
N ASN A 250 9.80 19.02 6.97
CA ASN A 250 9.58 18.43 5.65
C ASN A 250 8.69 17.19 5.71
N GLY A 251 8.06 16.87 4.59
CA GLY A 251 7.29 15.64 4.37
C GLY A 251 6.81 15.54 2.93
N THR A 252 6.03 14.50 2.63
CA THR A 252 5.54 14.21 1.28
C THR A 252 4.02 14.27 1.25
N PHE A 253 3.48 15.15 0.41
CA PHE A 253 2.08 15.16 0.04
C PHE A 253 1.82 14.12 -1.06
N ASP A 254 0.75 13.35 -0.94
CA ASP A 254 0.20 12.46 -2.00
C ASP A 254 -1.30 12.77 -2.12
N THR A 255 -1.76 13.10 -3.32
CA THR A 255 -3.15 13.50 -3.61
C THR A 255 -3.97 12.36 -4.22
N GLY A 256 -3.51 11.13 -4.13
CA GLY A 256 -4.26 9.95 -4.58
C GLY A 256 -4.55 9.95 -6.09
N GLY A 257 -3.72 10.62 -6.89
CA GLY A 257 -3.89 10.75 -8.33
C GLY A 257 -4.75 11.94 -8.78
N ILE A 258 -5.15 12.83 -7.86
CA ILE A 258 -5.87 14.06 -8.19
C ILE A 258 -4.88 15.07 -8.80
N SER A 259 -5.09 15.40 -10.07
CA SER A 259 -4.33 16.40 -10.83
C SER A 259 -4.77 17.83 -10.52
N GLY A 260 -3.84 18.78 -10.64
CA GLY A 260 -4.12 20.23 -10.51
C GLY A 260 -4.32 20.71 -9.07
N VAL A 261 -3.96 19.89 -8.07
CA VAL A 261 -4.00 20.27 -6.67
C VAL A 261 -2.85 21.23 -6.36
N THR A 262 -3.16 22.36 -5.72
CA THR A 262 -2.17 23.29 -5.16
C THR A 262 -2.33 23.34 -3.65
N ILE A 263 -1.26 23.03 -2.93
CA ILE A 263 -1.22 22.98 -1.47
C ILE A 263 -0.36 24.15 -0.98
N ASN A 264 -0.92 24.98 -0.11
CA ASN A 264 -0.19 26.06 0.57
C ASN A 264 -0.15 25.73 2.05
N TRP A 265 1.01 25.35 2.57
CA TRP A 265 1.16 24.90 3.94
C TRP A 265 2.20 25.74 4.67
N LYS A 266 2.06 25.79 6.00
CA LYS A 266 2.94 26.51 6.91
C LYS A 266 2.92 25.83 8.26
N TRP A 267 3.94 26.06 9.07
CA TRP A 267 3.99 25.54 10.45
C TRP A 267 4.24 26.64 11.48
N GLY A 268 3.94 26.30 12.73
CA GLY A 268 4.18 27.13 13.90
C GLY A 268 4.48 26.25 15.12
N ALA A 269 5.03 26.85 16.17
CA ALA A 269 5.30 26.16 17.42
C ALA A 269 5.05 27.06 18.63
N ALA A 270 4.31 26.55 19.61
CA ALA A 270 4.04 27.21 20.89
C ALA A 270 4.57 26.39 22.07
N VAL A 271 5.00 27.07 23.12
CA VAL A 271 5.55 26.43 24.33
C VAL A 271 4.48 26.35 25.41
N TYR A 272 4.36 25.19 26.04
CA TYR A 272 3.38 24.89 27.07
C TYR A 272 4.06 24.38 28.34
N THR A 273 3.67 24.94 29.48
CA THR A 273 4.14 24.53 30.82
C THR A 273 3.50 23.23 31.31
N ASN A 274 2.36 22.87 30.74
CA ASN A 274 1.68 21.60 30.96
C ASN A 274 0.96 21.21 29.67
N PHE A 275 1.23 20.01 29.17
CA PHE A 275 0.73 19.56 27.88
C PHE A 275 0.55 18.05 27.84
N ALA A 276 -0.48 17.58 27.13
CA ALA A 276 -0.71 16.15 26.99
C ALA A 276 0.29 15.51 26.03
N THR A 277 0.79 14.33 26.40
CA THR A 277 1.48 13.42 25.49
C THR A 277 0.52 12.49 24.75
N TYR A 278 -0.69 12.29 25.28
CA TYR A 278 -1.78 11.59 24.61
C TYR A 278 -2.54 12.54 23.68
N LEU A 279 -2.30 12.44 22.38
CA LEU A 279 -2.74 13.43 21.40
C LEU A 279 -4.26 13.62 21.31
N ASN A 280 -5.07 12.59 21.55
CA ASN A 280 -6.53 12.76 21.53
C ASN A 280 -7.06 13.58 22.72
N ALA A 281 -6.30 13.74 23.82
CA ALA A 281 -6.70 14.64 24.90
C ALA A 281 -6.53 16.12 24.54
N LEU A 282 -5.79 16.44 23.47
CA LEU A 282 -5.58 17.82 23.03
C LEU A 282 -6.81 18.44 22.39
N ASP A 283 -7.75 17.62 21.88
CA ASP A 283 -8.94 18.06 21.13
C ASP A 283 -8.58 19.13 20.09
N VAL A 284 -7.58 18.83 19.25
CA VAL A 284 -6.98 19.82 18.35
C VAL A 284 -8.02 20.39 17.39
N LYS A 285 -8.10 21.72 17.32
CA LYS A 285 -9.00 22.42 16.43
C LYS A 285 -8.66 22.12 14.97
N PRO A 286 -9.55 21.47 14.20
CA PRO A 286 -9.18 20.88 12.92
C PRO A 286 -9.33 21.84 11.74
N GLY A 287 -10.07 22.92 11.90
CA GLY A 287 -10.24 23.99 10.92
C GLY A 287 -10.46 25.33 11.63
N HIS A 288 -10.08 26.44 11.01
CA HIS A 288 -10.20 27.76 11.63
C HIS A 288 -11.67 28.18 11.79
N THR A 289 -12.45 28.16 10.71
CA THR A 289 -13.84 28.65 10.72
C THR A 289 -14.89 27.54 10.63
N SER A 290 -14.47 26.33 10.25
CA SER A 290 -15.39 25.24 9.93
C SER A 290 -15.41 24.11 10.96
N ALA A 291 -14.67 24.21 12.06
CA ALA A 291 -14.52 23.15 13.06
C ALA A 291 -15.84 22.72 13.74
N CYS A 292 -16.01 21.41 13.92
CA CYS A 292 -17.17 20.85 14.61
C CYS A 292 -17.15 21.19 16.10
N GLY A 293 -18.15 21.95 16.58
CA GLY A 293 -18.33 22.23 18.01
C GLY A 293 -17.34 23.24 18.61
N GLN A 294 -16.42 23.78 17.81
CA GLN A 294 -15.36 24.69 18.25
C GLN A 294 -15.47 26.03 17.52
N ASN A 295 -16.37 26.89 17.98
CA ASN A 295 -16.72 28.17 17.34
C ASN A 295 -15.85 29.36 17.81
N SER A 296 -14.62 29.10 18.27
CA SER A 296 -13.68 30.16 18.67
C SER A 296 -13.05 30.84 17.44
N ALA A 297 -12.39 31.98 17.64
CA ALA A 297 -11.56 32.63 16.62
C ALA A 297 -10.13 32.03 16.53
N ASP A 298 -9.88 30.94 17.24
CA ASP A 298 -8.55 30.32 17.27
C ASP A 298 -8.21 29.63 15.95
N HIS A 299 -6.93 29.62 15.61
CA HIS A 299 -6.42 28.99 14.40
C HIS A 299 -6.56 27.46 14.42
N ALA A 300 -6.55 26.85 13.24
CA ALA A 300 -6.42 25.39 13.13
C ALA A 300 -5.09 24.92 13.74
N GLY A 301 -5.10 23.80 14.48
CA GLY A 301 -3.95 23.33 15.25
C GLY A 301 -3.97 23.72 16.73
N THR A 302 -4.92 24.56 17.14
CA THR A 302 -5.09 24.96 18.54
C THR A 302 -5.54 23.79 19.42
N PRO A 303 -4.87 23.50 20.56
CA PRO A 303 -5.33 22.49 21.52
C PRO A 303 -6.53 22.98 22.35
N GLU A 304 -7.77 22.62 21.97
CA GLU A 304 -9.00 23.07 22.63
C GLU A 304 -9.39 22.23 23.87
N GLY A 305 -8.70 21.11 24.08
CA GLY A 305 -9.01 20.17 25.15
C GLY A 305 -8.68 20.69 26.55
N VAL A 306 -8.96 19.85 27.54
CA VAL A 306 -8.66 20.10 28.95
C VAL A 306 -7.75 19.03 29.54
N ASN A 307 -7.00 19.40 30.56
CA ASN A 307 -6.25 18.47 31.38
C ASN A 307 -7.15 17.71 32.38
N ASN A 308 -6.55 16.82 33.17
CA ASN A 308 -7.23 16.05 34.23
C ASN A 308 -7.85 16.89 35.36
N GLN A 309 -7.57 18.19 35.41
CA GLN A 309 -8.13 19.15 36.35
C GLN A 309 -9.17 20.07 35.67
N ASN A 310 -9.62 19.73 34.47
CA ASN A 310 -10.58 20.51 33.67
C ASN A 310 -10.07 21.93 33.32
N ARG A 311 -8.75 22.10 33.18
CA ARG A 311 -8.11 23.35 32.73
C ARG A 311 -7.78 23.24 31.25
N LEU A 312 -8.16 24.24 30.46
CA LEU A 312 -7.87 24.30 29.02
C LEU A 312 -6.37 24.28 28.76
N TRP A 313 -5.90 23.50 27.79
CA TRP A 313 -4.47 23.44 27.44
C TRP A 313 -3.89 24.81 27.11
N LYS A 314 -4.65 25.63 26.38
CA LYS A 314 -4.30 27.02 26.05
C LYS A 314 -3.93 27.90 27.24
N GLN A 315 -4.37 27.59 28.45
CA GLN A 315 -4.01 28.39 29.64
C GLN A 315 -2.55 28.18 30.07
N PHE A 316 -1.88 27.15 29.57
CA PHE A 316 -0.50 26.83 29.91
C PHE A 316 0.52 27.35 28.90
N VAL A 317 0.08 28.07 27.87
CA VAL A 317 0.96 28.59 26.83
C VAL A 317 1.78 29.77 27.34
N ILE A 318 3.08 29.74 27.06
CA ILE A 318 4.07 30.76 27.41
C ILE A 318 4.84 31.19 26.15
N GLY A 319 5.65 32.23 26.26
CA GLY A 319 6.52 32.68 25.17
C GLY A 319 7.65 31.68 24.87
N GLY A 320 8.05 31.61 23.60
CA GLY A 320 9.13 30.78 23.08
C GLY A 320 8.76 30.03 21.81
N ALA A 321 9.72 29.28 21.28
CA ALA A 321 9.63 28.66 19.95
C ALA A 321 9.27 29.71 18.88
N THR A 322 8.17 29.62 18.15
CA THR A 322 7.75 30.69 17.23
C THR A 322 6.73 31.65 17.87
N GLY A 323 6.29 31.40 19.10
CA GLY A 323 5.16 32.09 19.72
C GLY A 323 5.55 33.08 20.81
N SER A 324 4.77 34.15 20.92
CA SER A 324 4.89 35.15 21.99
C SER A 324 4.15 34.77 23.30
N GLY A 325 3.46 33.62 23.33
CA GLY A 325 2.60 33.20 24.45
C GLY A 325 1.18 33.81 24.43
N SER A 326 0.47 33.73 25.56
CA SER A 326 -0.89 34.26 25.73
C SER A 326 -1.94 33.65 24.79
N SER A 327 -2.54 34.39 23.85
CA SER A 327 -3.52 33.86 22.89
C SER A 327 -2.87 33.08 21.73
N ASN A 328 -1.54 33.00 21.67
CA ASN A 328 -0.82 32.38 20.57
C ASN A 328 -0.59 30.87 20.77
N ALA A 329 -1.69 30.11 20.83
CA ALA A 329 -1.70 28.68 21.13
C ALA A 329 -1.05 27.78 20.06
N THR A 330 -0.90 28.28 18.83
CA THR A 330 -0.27 27.56 17.72
C THR A 330 1.16 28.01 17.44
N GLY A 331 1.61 29.08 18.09
CA GLY A 331 2.82 29.81 17.69
C GLY A 331 2.55 30.73 16.50
N LEU A 332 3.46 31.66 16.23
CA LEU A 332 3.37 32.46 15.01
C LEU A 332 3.58 31.54 13.81
N TRP A 333 2.69 31.67 12.83
CA TRP A 333 2.82 30.97 11.57
C TRP A 333 4.01 31.48 10.79
N GLY A 334 4.83 30.56 10.31
CA GLY A 334 5.94 30.87 9.42
C GLY A 334 5.49 31.25 8.02
N ASN A 335 6.47 31.31 7.12
CA ASN A 335 6.23 31.56 5.70
C ASN A 335 5.36 30.46 5.08
N THR A 336 4.61 30.80 4.03
CA THR A 336 3.82 29.81 3.29
C THR A 336 4.66 29.13 2.23
N ASN A 337 4.72 27.79 2.27
CA ASN A 337 5.33 26.98 1.23
C ASN A 337 4.26 26.39 0.31
N THR A 338 4.46 26.52 -1.01
CA THR A 338 3.54 25.99 -2.02
C THR A 338 4.08 24.68 -2.60
N VAL A 339 3.24 23.65 -2.61
CA VAL A 339 3.50 22.35 -3.23
C VAL A 339 2.46 22.09 -4.31
N ILE A 340 2.93 21.73 -5.50
CA ILE A 340 2.09 21.27 -6.62
C ILE A 340 2.48 19.81 -6.89
N PRO A 341 1.74 18.83 -6.35
CA PRO A 341 2.01 17.42 -6.57
C PRO A 341 1.95 17.05 -8.05
N THR A 342 2.93 16.29 -8.53
CA THR A 342 3.01 15.85 -9.93
C THR A 342 2.91 14.34 -10.03
N ALA A 343 2.35 13.86 -11.14
CA ALA A 343 2.24 12.43 -11.40
C ALA A 343 3.63 11.82 -11.56
N ALA A 344 3.87 10.66 -10.95
CA ALA A 344 5.07 9.88 -11.22
C ALA A 344 5.13 9.54 -12.72
N VAL A 345 6.26 9.87 -13.38
CA VAL A 345 6.50 9.46 -14.77
C VAL A 345 6.64 7.95 -14.80
N VAL A 346 5.73 7.24 -15.48
CA VAL A 346 5.86 5.80 -15.69
C VAL A 346 7.01 5.58 -16.68
N PRO A 347 8.10 4.87 -16.31
CA PRO A 347 9.16 4.56 -17.26
C PRO A 347 8.60 3.64 -18.35
N GLY A 348 8.46 4.15 -19.58
CA GLY A 348 8.07 3.33 -20.75
C GLY A 348 6.98 3.91 -21.65
N SER A 349 6.28 4.98 -21.28
CA SER A 349 5.26 5.62 -22.13
C SER A 349 5.84 6.71 -23.05
N GLY A 350 7.01 6.47 -23.63
CA GLY A 350 7.51 7.30 -24.72
C GLY A 350 6.64 7.11 -25.97
N PRO A 351 6.38 8.16 -26.77
CA PRO A 351 5.65 8.00 -28.02
C PRO A 351 6.45 7.05 -28.93
N LYS A 352 5.77 5.99 -29.40
CA LYS A 352 6.19 5.27 -30.61
C LYS A 352 5.85 6.12 -31.83
#